data_AF-A0A8S1IT18-F1
#
_entry.id   AF-A0A8S1IT18-F1
#
_cell.length_a   1.000
_cell.length_b   1.000
_cell.length_c   1.000
_cell.angle_alpha   90.00
_cell.angle_beta   90.00
_cell.angle_gamma   90.00
#
_symmetry.space_group_name_H-M   'P 1'
#
loop_
_entity.id
_entity.type
_entity.pdbx_description
1 polymer ?
#
loop_
_entity_poly.entity_id
_entity_poly.type
_entity_poly.pdbx_seq_one_letter_code
_entity_poly.pdbx_strand_id
1 'polypeptide(L)'
;MGAFKLARTAYQRLQTLRLPSAWKEEVDLHSVLVRSKPFLDKEELLPVCYRCGTTNPLLSSHGDRCVTCGNAFIRSFLTFDLLPLVEFMLEDGISPDEAMEIIGEEATNPSARPSGARERIDEDAQVLTLDDPADADDALDDPLSSQTAVPNVPVVANRRALRRLSRSEVVPWRPPHAALAVRFFRLVDTSMPVRCGACGHFFEEDEFEMAVLESGRLPFTREPAPGEGSLEGPL
;
A
#
# COMPACT_ATOMS: atom_id res chain seq x y z
N MET A 1 -12.14 23.71 1.20
CA MET A 1 -11.44 22.82 2.14
C MET A 1 -12.42 22.31 3.19
N GLY A 2 -12.43 21.00 3.46
CA GLY A 2 -13.45 20.30 4.25
C GLY A 2 -12.94 19.60 5.51
N ALA A 3 -11.67 19.78 5.89
CA ALA A 3 -11.07 19.20 7.09
C ALA A 3 -11.25 20.13 8.31
N PHE A 4 -12.50 20.29 8.76
CA PHE A 4 -12.85 21.25 9.82
C PHE A 4 -12.41 20.82 11.22
N LYS A 5 -12.41 19.52 11.53
CA LYS A 5 -11.94 19.00 12.82
C LYS A 5 -10.43 19.14 12.94
N LEU A 6 -9.69 18.83 11.87
CA LEU A 6 -8.25 19.06 11.82
C LEU A 6 -7.93 20.55 11.98
N ALA A 7 -8.62 21.43 11.24
CA ALA A 7 -8.43 22.88 11.34
C ALA A 7 -8.65 23.40 12.76
N ARG A 8 -9.70 22.96 13.46
CA ARG A 8 -9.93 23.34 14.86
C ARG A 8 -8.81 22.91 15.78
N THR A 9 -8.36 21.67 15.63
CA THR A 9 -7.27 21.14 16.44
C THR A 9 -5.99 21.93 16.20
N ALA A 10 -5.70 22.28 14.94
CA ALA A 10 -4.57 23.12 14.57
C ALA A 10 -4.66 24.52 15.20
N TYR A 11 -5.80 25.22 15.08
CA TYR A 11 -5.96 26.56 15.68
C TYR A 11 -5.88 26.53 17.22
N GLN A 12 -6.46 25.52 17.86
CA GLN A 12 -6.31 25.32 19.31
C GLN A 12 -4.85 25.12 19.72
N ARG A 13 -4.08 24.35 18.94
CA ARG A 13 -2.64 24.16 19.21
C ARG A 13 -1.84 25.44 18.96
N LEU A 14 -2.12 26.17 17.88
CA LEU A 14 -1.45 27.44 17.58
C LEU A 14 -1.66 28.49 18.69
N GLN A 15 -2.84 28.51 19.32
CA GLN A 15 -3.13 29.39 20.47
C GLN A 15 -2.30 29.04 21.72
N THR A 16 -1.79 27.81 21.84
CA THR A 16 -0.88 27.44 22.94
C THR A 16 0.57 27.86 22.69
N LEU A 17 0.91 28.28 21.47
CA LEU A 17 2.25 28.68 21.05
C LEU A 17 2.39 30.22 21.06
N ARG A 18 3.64 30.70 21.14
CA ARG A 18 3.94 32.13 21.00
C ARG A 18 4.00 32.51 19.52
N LEU A 19 2.93 33.11 19.02
CA LEU A 19 2.84 33.58 17.63
C LEU A 19 3.35 35.02 17.47
N PRO A 20 3.95 35.37 16.32
CA PRO A 20 4.18 36.76 15.92
C PRO A 20 2.87 37.56 15.88
N SER A 21 2.94 38.86 16.17
CA SER A 21 1.76 39.74 16.22
C SER A 21 0.96 39.76 14.92
N ALA A 22 1.65 39.69 13.77
CA ALA A 22 1.02 39.66 12.45
C ALA A 22 0.09 38.45 12.24
N TRP A 23 0.42 37.29 12.81
CA TRP A 23 -0.36 36.05 12.62
C TRP A 23 -1.42 35.84 13.70
N LYS A 24 -1.31 36.55 14.82
CA LYS A 24 -2.22 36.38 15.95
C LYS A 24 -3.65 36.76 15.59
N GLU A 25 -3.83 37.90 14.93
CA GLU A 25 -5.16 38.38 14.50
C GLU A 25 -5.80 37.41 13.49
N GLU A 26 -5.02 36.88 12.55
CA GLU A 26 -5.47 35.92 11.56
C GLU A 26 -5.87 34.58 12.20
N VAL A 27 -5.03 34.03 13.08
CA VAL A 27 -5.31 32.78 13.80
C VAL A 27 -6.56 32.91 14.68
N ASP A 28 -6.74 34.03 15.37
CA ASP A 28 -7.91 34.28 16.21
C ASP A 28 -9.19 34.39 15.37
N LEU A 29 -9.14 35.10 14.23
CA LEU A 29 -10.25 35.19 13.29
C LEU A 29 -10.64 33.80 12.77
N HIS A 30 -9.67 33.03 12.28
CA HIS A 30 -9.94 31.68 11.75
C HIS A 30 -10.41 30.70 12.84
N SER A 31 -9.92 30.84 14.08
CA SER A 31 -10.40 30.07 15.23
C SER A 31 -11.88 30.35 15.53
N VAL A 32 -12.38 31.56 15.27
CA VAL A 32 -13.81 31.88 15.41
C VAL A 32 -14.59 31.34 14.21
N LEU A 33 -14.10 31.56 12.99
CA LEU A 33 -14.77 31.11 11.76
C LEU A 33 -15.00 29.59 11.74
N VAL A 34 -14.03 28.80 12.21
CA VAL A 34 -14.12 27.33 12.19
C VAL A 34 -15.17 26.77 13.17
N ARG A 35 -15.63 27.56 14.15
CA ARG A 35 -16.72 27.18 15.06
C ARG A 35 -18.07 27.10 14.34
N SER A 36 -18.24 27.86 13.25
CA SER A 36 -19.44 27.83 12.42
C SER A 36 -19.50 26.61 11.47
N LYS A 37 -18.40 25.84 11.38
CA LYS A 37 -18.28 24.70 10.46
C LYS A 37 -18.65 23.38 11.15
N PRO A 38 -18.95 22.30 10.40
CA PRO A 38 -19.23 20.97 10.95
C PRO A 38 -18.10 20.41 11.82
N PHE A 39 -18.44 19.53 12.77
CA PHE A 39 -17.47 18.92 13.68
C PHE A 39 -16.68 17.74 13.12
N LEU A 40 -17.00 17.35 11.91
CA LEU A 40 -16.41 16.23 11.19
C LEU A 40 -15.62 16.78 10.01
N ASP A 41 -14.55 16.09 9.67
CA ASP A 41 -13.87 16.29 8.39
C ASP A 41 -14.71 15.63 7.29
N LYS A 42 -14.59 16.12 6.05
CA LYS A 42 -15.17 15.44 4.89
C LYS A 42 -14.58 14.03 4.75
N GLU A 43 -15.44 13.07 4.46
CA GLU A 43 -15.07 11.65 4.34
C GLU A 43 -14.02 11.40 3.25
N GLU A 44 -14.10 12.13 2.13
CA GLU A 44 -13.14 12.08 1.02
C GLU A 44 -11.69 12.42 1.43
N LEU A 45 -11.52 13.16 2.54
CA LEU A 45 -10.20 13.55 3.05
C LEU A 45 -9.66 12.55 4.06
N LEU A 46 -10.48 11.60 4.51
CA LEU A 46 -10.09 10.69 5.58
C LEU A 46 -9.25 9.53 5.02
N PRO A 47 -8.08 9.24 5.61
CA PRO A 47 -7.24 8.13 5.20
C PRO A 47 -7.94 6.78 5.38
N VAL A 48 -7.97 5.97 4.31
CA VAL A 48 -8.45 4.58 4.37
C VAL A 48 -7.26 3.65 4.63
N CYS A 49 -7.45 2.67 5.51
CA CYS A 49 -6.45 1.64 5.73
C CYS A 49 -6.54 0.55 4.68
N TYR A 50 -5.49 0.37 3.87
CA TYR A 50 -5.40 -0.69 2.86
C TYR A 50 -5.35 -2.12 3.44
N ARG A 51 -5.17 -2.27 4.76
CA ARG A 51 -5.24 -3.57 5.43
C ARG A 51 -6.67 -3.98 5.80
N CYS A 52 -7.43 -3.08 6.41
CA CYS A 52 -8.74 -3.40 7.01
C CYS A 52 -9.92 -2.57 6.45
N GLY A 53 -9.68 -1.71 5.46
CA GLY A 53 -10.70 -0.83 4.85
C GLY A 53 -11.27 0.24 5.77
N THR A 54 -10.80 0.36 7.02
CA THR A 54 -11.34 1.33 7.97
C THR A 54 -10.91 2.74 7.60
N THR A 55 -11.83 3.70 7.66
CA THR A 55 -11.55 5.14 7.57
C THR A 55 -11.00 5.64 8.90
N ASN A 56 -9.87 6.35 8.85
CA ASN A 56 -9.15 6.80 10.03
C ASN A 56 -9.21 8.33 10.14
N PRO A 57 -9.15 8.90 11.37
CA PRO A 57 -9.06 10.34 11.54
C PRO A 57 -7.72 10.87 11.03
N LEU A 58 -7.71 12.09 10.48
CA LEU A 58 -6.49 12.78 10.01
C LEU A 58 -5.44 13.01 11.12
N LEU A 59 -5.90 13.16 12.35
CA LEU A 59 -5.07 13.31 13.54
C LEU A 59 -5.43 12.21 14.53
N SER A 60 -4.57 11.21 14.64
CA SER A 60 -4.65 10.13 15.63
C SER A 60 -3.68 10.39 16.77
N SER A 61 -4.05 10.01 17.99
CA SER A 61 -3.16 10.04 19.16
C SER A 61 -2.03 9.02 19.07
N HIS A 62 -2.21 7.97 18.27
CA HIS A 62 -1.24 6.88 18.10
C HIS A 62 -0.27 7.12 16.92
N GLY A 63 -0.28 8.33 16.34
CA GLY A 63 0.53 8.69 15.18
C GLY A 63 -0.07 8.17 13.87
N ASP A 64 0.78 8.00 12.85
CA ASP A 64 0.40 7.55 11.51
C ASP A 64 0.17 6.04 11.44
N ARG A 65 -0.82 5.57 12.20
CA ARG A 65 -1.25 4.17 12.26
C ARG A 65 -2.76 4.07 12.26
N CYS A 66 -3.26 2.98 11.70
CA CYS A 66 -4.68 2.68 11.76
C CYS A 66 -5.13 2.42 13.20
N VAL A 67 -6.26 3.03 13.60
CA VAL A 67 -6.83 2.89 14.94
C VAL A 67 -7.39 1.49 15.22
N THR A 68 -7.73 0.73 14.17
CA THR A 68 -8.35 -0.60 14.29
C THR A 68 -7.32 -1.71 14.25
N CYS A 69 -6.48 -1.75 13.19
CA CYS A 69 -5.55 -2.86 12.95
C CYS A 69 -4.10 -2.56 13.31
N GLY A 70 -3.76 -1.30 13.64
CA GLY A 70 -2.40 -0.88 13.98
C GLY A 70 -1.43 -0.76 12.80
N ASN A 71 -1.90 -1.01 11.57
CA ASN A 71 -1.07 -0.91 10.36
C ASN A 71 -0.52 0.52 10.20
N ALA A 72 0.76 0.63 9.86
CA ALA A 72 1.37 1.92 9.59
C ALA A 72 0.88 2.49 8.25
N PHE A 73 0.62 3.80 8.20
CA PHE A 73 0.32 4.48 6.95
C PHE A 73 1.63 4.82 6.24
N ILE A 74 1.81 4.24 5.06
CA ILE A 74 2.95 4.54 4.19
C ILE A 74 2.47 5.57 3.18
N ARG A 75 3.24 6.65 3.01
CA ARG A 75 2.90 7.76 2.12
C ARG A 75 3.98 7.94 1.06
N SER A 76 3.58 8.43 -0.11
CA SER A 76 4.52 8.94 -1.11
C SER A 76 5.29 10.09 -0.49
N PHE A 77 6.61 10.08 -0.61
CA PHE A 77 7.43 11.16 -0.05
C PHE A 77 7.46 12.41 -0.95
N LEU A 78 6.82 12.36 -2.13
CA LEU A 78 6.60 13.51 -3.00
C LEU A 78 5.28 14.22 -2.69
N THR A 79 4.16 13.50 -2.76
CA THR A 79 2.81 14.07 -2.64
C THR A 79 2.18 13.91 -1.27
N PHE A 80 2.75 13.06 -0.42
CA PHE A 80 2.19 12.67 0.88
C PHE A 80 0.86 11.91 0.79
N ASP A 81 0.51 11.43 -0.40
CA ASP A 81 -0.63 10.55 -0.62
C ASP A 81 -0.38 9.15 -0.06
N LEU A 82 -1.45 8.48 0.37
CA LEU A 82 -1.35 7.16 0.97
C LEU A 82 -1.09 6.10 -0.09
N LEU A 83 -0.06 5.29 0.14
CA LEU A 83 0.30 4.20 -0.75
C LEU A 83 -0.39 2.89 -0.30
N PRO A 84 -0.86 2.05 -1.24
CA PRO A 84 -1.53 0.78 -0.96
C PRO A 84 -0.55 -0.33 -0.56
N LEU A 85 0.36 -0.01 0.37
CA LEU A 85 1.38 -0.92 0.87
C LEU A 85 1.00 -1.49 2.24
N VAL A 86 1.12 -2.80 2.36
CA VAL A 86 0.98 -3.52 3.63
C VAL A 86 2.28 -4.28 3.91
N GLU A 87 2.87 -4.01 5.06
CA GLU A 87 4.06 -4.72 5.51
C GLU A 87 3.73 -6.17 5.89
N PHE A 88 4.57 -7.10 5.45
CA PHE A 88 4.56 -8.47 5.93
C PHE A 88 5.97 -8.93 6.29
N MET A 89 6.04 -9.89 7.22
CA MET A 89 7.28 -10.52 7.65
C MET A 89 7.40 -11.90 7.01
N LEU A 90 8.62 -12.30 6.69
CA LEU A 90 8.89 -13.67 6.22
C LEU A 90 8.87 -14.65 7.41
N GLU A 91 8.47 -15.88 7.15
CA GLU A 91 8.57 -16.99 8.11
C GLU A 91 10.05 -17.33 8.42
N ASP A 92 10.32 -17.74 9.66
CA ASP A 92 11.66 -18.13 10.13
C ASP A 92 12.22 -19.29 9.27
N GLY A 93 13.26 -19.01 8.49
CA GLY A 93 13.89 -20.00 7.59
C GLY A 93 13.74 -19.73 6.10
N ILE A 94 13.27 -18.53 5.72
CA ILE A 94 13.31 -18.02 4.34
C ILE A 94 14.31 -16.85 4.30
N SER A 95 15.33 -16.94 3.45
CA SER A 95 16.24 -15.80 3.22
C SER A 95 15.56 -14.75 2.32
N PRO A 96 15.91 -13.45 2.41
CA PRO A 96 15.29 -12.43 1.57
C PRO A 96 15.50 -12.69 0.06
N ASP A 97 16.63 -13.28 -0.31
CA ASP A 97 16.96 -13.62 -1.69
C ASP A 97 16.14 -14.82 -2.18
N GLU A 98 16.00 -15.85 -1.34
CA GLU A 98 15.12 -17.00 -1.62
C GLU A 98 13.65 -16.57 -1.72
N ALA A 99 13.21 -15.60 -0.91
CA ALA A 99 11.86 -15.06 -1.01
C ALA A 99 11.63 -14.40 -2.38
N MET A 100 12.58 -13.59 -2.88
CA MET A 100 12.47 -12.98 -4.21
C MET A 100 12.48 -14.01 -5.35
N GLU A 101 13.20 -15.12 -5.19
CA GLU A 101 13.23 -16.21 -6.17
C GLU A 101 11.89 -16.95 -6.23
N ILE A 102 11.31 -17.28 -5.07
CA ILE A 102 10.03 -17.99 -4.94
C ILE A 102 8.85 -17.14 -5.47
N ILE A 103 8.96 -15.81 -5.39
CA ILE A 103 7.92 -14.90 -5.89
C ILE A 103 7.85 -14.98 -7.43
N GLY A 104 6.66 -15.35 -7.93
CA GLY A 104 6.39 -15.51 -9.36
C GLY A 104 6.66 -16.89 -9.95
N GLU A 105 7.11 -17.89 -9.18
CA GLU A 105 7.29 -19.27 -9.67
C GLU A 105 5.98 -19.91 -10.16
N GLU A 106 4.85 -19.63 -9.51
CA GLU A 106 3.59 -20.32 -9.80
C GLU A 106 2.62 -19.49 -10.64
N ALA A 107 2.79 -18.16 -10.70
CA ALA A 107 2.03 -17.27 -11.61
C ALA A 107 2.28 -17.57 -13.10
N THR A 108 3.37 -18.26 -13.43
CA THR A 108 3.70 -18.73 -14.78
C THR A 108 3.10 -20.10 -15.13
N ASN A 109 2.34 -20.73 -14.23
CA ASN A 109 1.67 -22.00 -14.50
C ASN A 109 0.13 -21.88 -14.51
N PRO A 110 -0.47 -21.23 -15.53
CA PRO A 110 -1.86 -21.49 -15.90
C PRO A 110 -2.03 -22.86 -16.59
N SER A 111 -1.05 -23.77 -16.48
CA SER A 111 -0.97 -25.02 -17.23
C SER A 111 -1.43 -26.24 -16.43
N ALA A 112 -2.57 -26.13 -15.72
CA ALA A 112 -3.37 -27.28 -15.33
C ALA A 112 -4.72 -27.17 -16.02
N ARG A 113 -4.77 -27.62 -17.28
CA ARG A 113 -6.02 -27.85 -18.02
C ARG A 113 -6.93 -28.77 -17.19
N PRO A 114 -8.24 -28.48 -17.04
CA PRO A 114 -9.22 -29.54 -17.00
C PRO A 114 -9.60 -29.84 -18.45
N SER A 115 -8.93 -30.84 -19.02
CA SER A 115 -9.45 -31.60 -20.15
C SER A 115 -10.76 -32.25 -19.71
N GLY A 116 -11.92 -31.78 -20.17
CA GLY A 116 -13.18 -32.39 -19.74
C GLY A 116 -14.49 -31.99 -20.40
N ALA A 117 -14.54 -31.11 -21.42
CA ALA A 117 -15.81 -30.87 -22.12
C ALA A 117 -16.13 -32.07 -23.03
N ARG A 118 -16.94 -33.01 -22.54
CA ARG A 118 -17.52 -34.10 -23.33
C ARG A 118 -18.91 -33.68 -23.79
N GLU A 119 -19.01 -33.15 -25.00
CA GLU A 119 -20.31 -32.96 -25.64
C GLU A 119 -20.86 -34.33 -26.05
N ARG A 120 -22.03 -34.69 -25.52
CA ARG A 120 -22.87 -35.77 -26.07
C ARG A 120 -24.02 -35.11 -26.80
N ILE A 121 -24.11 -35.36 -28.10
CA ILE A 121 -25.21 -34.89 -28.94
C ILE A 121 -26.16 -36.08 -29.10
N ASP A 122 -27.33 -36.00 -28.46
CA ASP A 122 -28.49 -36.87 -28.75
C ASP A 122 -29.55 -36.03 -29.49
N GLU A 123 -30.22 -36.64 -30.47
CA GLU A 123 -30.98 -35.99 -31.55
C GLU A 123 -32.23 -35.17 -31.13
N ASP A 124 -32.57 -35.07 -29.84
CA ASP A 124 -33.72 -34.26 -29.38
C ASP A 124 -33.47 -33.40 -28.13
N ALA A 125 -32.23 -33.25 -27.66
CA ALA A 125 -31.90 -32.24 -26.64
C ALA A 125 -30.39 -31.94 -26.56
N GLN A 126 -30.01 -30.68 -26.73
CA GLN A 126 -28.69 -30.19 -26.33
C GLN A 126 -28.67 -29.95 -24.81
N VAL A 127 -28.08 -30.88 -24.06
CA VAL A 127 -27.91 -30.74 -22.61
C VAL A 127 -26.45 -30.35 -22.33
N LEU A 128 -26.22 -29.05 -22.10
CA LEU A 128 -24.96 -28.56 -21.54
C LEU A 128 -24.90 -28.99 -20.07
N THR A 129 -24.14 -30.06 -19.79
CA THR A 129 -23.81 -30.44 -18.42
C THR A 129 -22.61 -29.60 -18.02
N LEU A 130 -22.85 -28.51 -17.31
CA LEU A 130 -21.81 -27.79 -16.59
C LEU A 130 -21.51 -28.64 -15.36
N ASP A 131 -20.41 -29.41 -15.42
CA ASP A 131 -19.84 -29.97 -14.20
C ASP A 131 -19.49 -28.78 -13.30
N ASP A 132 -20.15 -28.69 -12.14
CA ASP A 132 -19.81 -27.74 -11.08
C ASP A 132 -18.29 -27.78 -10.86
N PRO A 133 -17.55 -26.68 -11.14
CA PRO A 133 -16.17 -26.62 -10.74
C PRO A 133 -16.17 -26.45 -9.23
N ALA A 134 -16.10 -27.56 -8.51
CA ALA A 134 -15.76 -27.63 -7.10
C ALA A 134 -14.32 -27.12 -6.79
N ASP A 135 -13.70 -26.42 -7.75
CA ASP A 135 -12.38 -25.79 -7.69
C ASP A 135 -12.45 -24.28 -7.97
N ALA A 136 -13.62 -23.64 -7.77
CA ALA A 136 -13.80 -22.19 -7.87
C ALA A 136 -13.61 -21.45 -6.53
N ASP A 137 -13.30 -22.16 -5.44
CA ASP A 137 -13.10 -21.57 -4.11
C ASP A 137 -11.62 -21.32 -3.74
N ASP A 138 -10.64 -21.94 -4.43
CA ASP A 138 -9.22 -21.81 -4.07
C ASP A 138 -8.54 -20.50 -4.57
N ALA A 139 -9.23 -19.70 -5.38
CA ALA A 139 -8.73 -18.39 -5.83
C ALA A 139 -9.08 -17.23 -4.88
N LEU A 140 -9.98 -17.46 -3.91
CA LEU A 140 -10.48 -16.41 -3.01
C LEU A 140 -9.84 -16.42 -1.62
N ASP A 141 -9.27 -17.54 -1.20
CA ASP A 141 -8.59 -17.67 0.10
C ASP A 141 -7.07 -17.57 -0.06
N ASP A 142 -6.56 -16.40 -0.44
CA ASP A 142 -5.15 -16.10 -0.25
C ASP A 142 -4.88 -16.05 1.27
N PRO A 143 -4.09 -16.96 1.87
CA PRO A 143 -3.85 -17.01 3.31
C PRO A 143 -3.10 -15.78 3.84
N LEU A 144 -2.64 -14.90 2.95
CA LEU A 144 -2.17 -13.58 3.33
C LEU A 144 -3.33 -12.60 3.54
N SER A 145 -4.37 -12.68 2.70
CA SER A 145 -5.62 -11.90 2.83
C SER A 145 -6.47 -12.35 4.02
N SER A 146 -6.41 -13.62 4.44
CA SER A 146 -7.04 -14.02 5.70
C SER A 146 -6.32 -13.47 6.94
N GLN A 147 -5.01 -13.23 6.85
CA GLN A 147 -4.21 -12.62 7.91
C GLN A 147 -4.35 -11.08 7.99
N THR A 148 -4.74 -10.42 6.89
CA THR A 148 -5.03 -8.97 6.94
C THR A 148 -6.27 -8.67 7.79
N ALA A 149 -7.20 -9.62 7.91
CA ALA A 149 -8.41 -9.51 8.72
C ALA A 149 -8.14 -9.53 10.24
N VAL A 150 -6.99 -10.06 10.70
CA VAL A 150 -6.67 -10.11 12.13
C VAL A 150 -5.98 -8.81 12.56
N PRO A 151 -6.57 -8.00 13.45
CA PRO A 151 -5.97 -6.74 13.89
C PRO A 151 -4.76 -7.00 14.80
N ASN A 152 -3.73 -6.15 14.69
CA ASN A 152 -2.52 -6.13 15.54
C ASN A 152 -1.62 -7.38 15.51
N VAL A 153 -1.77 -8.25 14.51
CA VAL A 153 -0.82 -9.35 14.25
C VAL A 153 -0.01 -8.99 13.00
N PRO A 154 1.34 -9.05 13.02
CA PRO A 154 2.11 -8.84 11.81
C PRO A 154 1.77 -9.96 10.82
N VAL A 155 1.53 -9.61 9.56
CA VAL A 155 1.21 -10.59 8.52
C VAL A 155 2.47 -11.40 8.25
N VAL A 156 2.42 -12.72 8.42
CA VAL A 156 3.56 -13.61 8.17
C VAL A 156 3.33 -14.35 6.86
N ALA A 157 4.25 -14.19 5.92
CA ALA A 157 4.21 -14.85 4.62
C ALA A 157 5.01 -16.15 4.66
N ASN A 158 4.30 -17.28 4.62
CA ASN A 158 4.90 -18.60 4.45
C ASN A 158 5.29 -18.82 2.97
N ARG A 159 6.16 -19.80 2.70
CA ARG A 159 6.61 -20.15 1.33
C ARG A 159 5.45 -20.30 0.32
N ARG A 160 4.33 -20.90 0.75
CA ARG A 160 3.12 -21.05 -0.08
C ARG A 160 2.44 -19.73 -0.43
N ALA A 161 2.43 -18.76 0.49
CA ALA A 161 1.87 -17.44 0.24
C ALA A 161 2.77 -16.65 -0.72
N LEU A 162 4.10 -16.73 -0.55
CA LEU A 162 5.06 -16.08 -1.44
C LEU A 162 4.97 -16.58 -2.89
N ARG A 163 4.71 -17.89 -3.10
CA ARG A 163 4.55 -18.48 -4.45
C ARG A 163 3.38 -17.93 -5.24
N ARG A 164 2.29 -17.59 -4.56
CA ARG A 164 1.08 -17.02 -5.17
C ARG A 164 1.19 -15.52 -5.44
N LEU A 165 2.10 -14.82 -4.75
CA LEU A 165 2.32 -13.40 -4.98
C LEU A 165 3.05 -13.20 -6.31
N SER A 166 2.58 -12.23 -7.08
CA SER A 166 3.25 -11.79 -8.29
C SER A 166 4.46 -10.89 -7.93
N ARG A 167 5.48 -10.87 -8.79
CA ARG A 167 6.65 -9.99 -8.62
C ARG A 167 6.28 -8.51 -8.62
N SER A 168 5.22 -8.15 -9.34
CA SER A 168 4.66 -6.80 -9.39
C SER A 168 3.93 -6.37 -8.11
N GLU A 169 3.47 -7.32 -7.30
CA GLU A 169 2.77 -7.04 -6.04
C GLU A 169 3.69 -6.92 -4.83
N VAL A 170 4.98 -7.25 -4.96
CA VAL A 170 5.91 -7.24 -3.82
C VAL A 170 6.99 -6.20 -4.05
N VAL A 171 7.04 -5.23 -3.13
CA VAL A 171 8.08 -4.19 -3.11
C VAL A 171 9.05 -4.51 -1.97
N PRO A 172 10.29 -4.94 -2.28
CA PRO A 172 11.32 -5.10 -1.27
C PRO A 172 11.82 -3.72 -0.82
N TRP A 173 11.85 -3.51 0.49
CA TRP A 173 12.48 -2.35 1.09
C TRP A 173 13.88 -2.73 1.56
N ARG A 174 14.86 -2.24 0.82
CA ARG A 174 16.28 -2.39 1.17
C ARG A 174 16.70 -1.16 1.96
N PRO A 175 17.11 -1.32 3.24
CA PRO A 175 17.57 -0.18 4.03
C PRO A 175 18.87 0.38 3.44
N PRO A 176 19.09 1.70 3.49
CA PRO A 176 20.35 2.32 3.07
C PRO A 176 21.54 1.95 3.98
N HIS A 177 21.29 1.27 5.11
CA HIS A 177 22.32 0.77 6.02
C HIS A 177 22.16 -0.74 6.23
N ALA A 178 23.26 -1.47 6.06
CA ALA A 178 23.33 -2.93 6.14
C ALA A 178 23.05 -3.54 7.54
N ALA A 179 22.77 -2.71 8.55
CA ALA A 179 22.46 -3.16 9.91
C ALA A 179 20.97 -3.50 10.11
N LEU A 180 20.10 -3.14 9.16
CA LEU A 180 18.66 -3.41 9.23
C LEU A 180 18.30 -4.57 8.32
N ALA A 181 17.35 -5.40 8.78
CA ALA A 181 16.80 -6.46 7.96
C ALA A 181 15.98 -5.87 6.79
N VAL A 182 16.05 -6.53 5.64
CA VAL A 182 15.18 -6.25 4.49
C VAL A 182 13.73 -6.47 4.91
N ARG A 183 12.86 -5.52 4.59
CA ARG A 183 11.42 -5.61 4.86
C ARG A 183 10.67 -5.79 3.55
N PHE A 184 9.56 -6.49 3.60
CA PHE A 184 8.75 -6.74 2.41
C PHE A 184 7.38 -6.08 2.56
N PHE A 185 6.95 -5.45 1.48
CA PHE A 185 5.67 -4.77 1.41
C PHE A 185 4.87 -5.36 0.25
N ARG A 186 3.62 -5.71 0.51
CA ARG A 186 2.67 -6.11 -0.52
C ARG A 186 1.90 -4.89 -0.99
N LEU A 187 1.84 -4.71 -2.30
CA LEU A 187 0.96 -3.80 -2.98
C LEU A 187 -0.44 -4.43 -3.07
N VAL A 188 -1.40 -3.84 -2.38
CA VAL A 188 -2.79 -4.33 -2.33
C VAL A 188 -3.59 -3.87 -3.55
N ASP A 189 -3.26 -2.69 -4.07
CA ASP A 189 -3.91 -2.10 -5.23
C ASP A 189 -2.86 -1.86 -6.33
N THR A 190 -2.92 -2.70 -7.36
CA THR A 190 -2.00 -2.66 -8.50
C THR A 190 -2.29 -1.51 -9.47
N SER A 191 -3.40 -0.78 -9.30
CA SER A 191 -3.69 0.41 -10.10
C SER A 191 -2.80 1.60 -9.76
N MET A 192 -2.19 1.60 -8.57
CA MET A 192 -1.23 2.59 -8.11
C MET A 192 0.13 1.91 -7.91
N PRO A 193 0.95 1.77 -8.96
CA PRO A 193 2.26 1.14 -8.83
C PRO A 193 3.17 1.96 -7.92
N VAL A 194 3.91 1.25 -7.05
CA VAL A 194 4.75 1.88 -6.03
C VAL A 194 6.18 1.39 -6.15
N ARG A 195 7.12 2.32 -5.98
CA ARG A 195 8.55 2.07 -6.05
C ARG A 195 9.25 2.57 -4.78
N CYS A 196 10.27 1.83 -4.34
CA CYS A 196 11.19 2.29 -3.32
C CYS A 196 12.37 3.03 -3.98
N GLY A 197 12.59 4.30 -3.61
CA GLY A 197 13.76 5.05 -4.07
C GLY A 197 15.04 4.63 -3.33
N ALA A 198 16.20 5.00 -3.87
CA ALA A 198 17.50 4.75 -3.25
C ALA A 198 17.66 5.41 -1.87
N CYS A 199 16.85 6.42 -1.57
CA CYS A 199 16.76 7.07 -0.26
C CYS A 199 16.04 6.22 0.81
N GLY A 200 15.46 5.07 0.45
CA GLY A 200 14.70 4.21 1.37
C GLY A 200 13.28 4.70 1.65
N HIS A 201 12.77 5.66 0.85
CA HIS A 201 11.38 6.12 0.88
C HIS A 201 10.57 5.52 -0.27
N PHE A 202 9.25 5.46 -0.10
CA PHE A 202 8.32 5.00 -1.11
C PHE A 202 7.73 6.17 -1.89
N PHE A 203 7.44 5.90 -3.17
CA PHE A 203 6.88 6.85 -4.13
C PHE A 203 5.91 6.11 -5.04
N GLU A 204 4.87 6.79 -5.51
CA GLU A 204 4.14 6.31 -6.69
C GLU A 204 5.08 6.35 -7.90
N GLU A 205 4.99 5.34 -8.77
CA GLU A 205 5.92 5.17 -9.89
C GLU A 205 5.86 6.37 -10.86
N ASP A 206 4.65 6.77 -11.27
CA ASP A 206 4.44 7.90 -12.19
C ASP A 206 4.99 9.22 -11.63
N GLU A 207 4.78 9.48 -10.34
CA GLU A 207 5.31 10.66 -9.65
C GLU A 207 6.84 10.65 -9.61
N PHE A 208 7.41 9.48 -9.34
CA PHE A 208 8.85 9.30 -9.28
C PHE A 208 9.50 9.55 -10.65
N GLU A 209 8.94 8.96 -11.71
CA GLU A 209 9.44 9.14 -13.07
C GLU A 209 9.35 10.61 -13.51
N MET A 210 8.23 11.26 -13.23
CA MET A 210 8.04 12.68 -13.53
C MET A 210 9.08 13.54 -12.80
N ALA A 211 9.30 13.31 -11.50
CA ALA A 211 10.29 14.05 -10.71
C ALA A 211 11.72 13.82 -11.20
N VAL A 212 12.03 12.60 -11.69
CA VAL A 212 13.32 12.28 -12.31
C VAL A 212 13.48 13.03 -13.63
N LEU A 213 12.46 13.07 -14.48
CA LEU A 213 12.48 13.77 -15.77
C LEU A 213 12.64 15.29 -15.59
N GLU A 214 11.96 15.88 -14.60
CA GLU A 214 12.04 17.32 -14.33
C GLU A 214 13.40 17.74 -13.78
N SER A 215 13.95 16.95 -12.84
CA SER A 215 15.18 17.32 -12.11
C SER A 215 16.46 16.72 -12.71
N GLY A 216 16.33 15.72 -13.59
CA GLY A 216 17.43 14.91 -14.12
C GLY A 216 18.15 14.07 -13.05
N ARG A 217 17.56 13.91 -11.87
CA ARG A 217 18.15 13.27 -10.69
C ARG A 217 17.13 12.42 -9.96
N LEU A 218 17.62 11.47 -9.18
CA LEU A 218 16.77 10.65 -8.33
C LEU A 218 16.18 11.50 -7.18
N PRO A 219 14.85 11.50 -6.96
CA PRO A 219 14.18 12.28 -5.92
C PRO A 219 14.84 12.09 -4.55
N PHE A 220 15.12 13.21 -3.88
CA PHE A 220 15.72 13.25 -2.54
C PHE A 220 17.10 12.60 -2.42
N THR A 221 17.79 12.37 -3.54
CA THR A 221 19.19 11.96 -3.56
C THR A 221 20.00 12.88 -4.47
N ARG A 222 21.33 12.79 -4.39
CA ARG A 222 22.26 13.54 -5.25
C ARG A 222 22.70 12.74 -6.48
N GLU A 223 22.16 11.54 -6.65
CA GLU A 223 22.55 10.64 -7.71
C GLU A 223 21.81 11.01 -9.01
N PRO A 224 22.52 10.98 -10.16
CA PRO A 224 21.88 11.20 -11.45
C PRO A 224 20.87 10.08 -11.74
N ALA A 225 19.86 10.41 -12.55
CA ALA A 225 18.91 9.41 -13.02
C ALA A 225 19.66 8.23 -13.66
N PRO A 226 19.39 6.96 -13.28
CA PRO A 226 19.93 5.82 -14.00
C PRO A 226 19.42 5.90 -15.44
N GLY A 227 20.35 5.93 -16.41
CA GLY A 227 19.99 5.97 -17.83
C GLY A 227 19.07 4.81 -18.19
N GLU A 228 18.10 5.06 -19.09
CA GLU A 228 17.15 4.09 -19.62
C GLU A 228 17.87 2.78 -20.00
N GLY A 229 17.76 1.75 -19.14
CA GLY A 229 18.49 0.49 -19.27
C GLY A 229 19.15 -0.03 -17.99
N SER A 230 19.15 0.72 -16.88
CA SER A 230 19.58 0.22 -15.56
C SER A 230 18.42 0.15 -14.54
N LEU A 231 17.23 -0.19 -15.02
CA LEU A 231 16.04 -0.41 -14.17
C LEU A 231 16.17 -1.65 -13.26
N GLU A 232 17.25 -2.42 -13.40
CA GLU A 232 17.68 -3.39 -12.40
C GLU A 232 18.87 -2.81 -11.63
N GLY A 233 18.59 -2.18 -10.48
CA GLY A 233 19.63 -1.98 -9.46
C GLY A 233 20.19 -3.33 -9.01
N PRO A 234 21.44 -3.38 -8.51
CA PRO A 234 22.21 -4.62 -8.44
C PRO A 234 21.49 -5.64 -7.55
N LEU A 235 21.38 -6.84 -8.12
CA LEU A 235 20.97 -8.10 -7.48
C LEU A 235 21.26 -8.09 -5.98
#